data_AF-A0A0E0NBT0-F1
#
_entry.id   AF-A0A0E0NBT0-F1
#
_cell.length_a   1.000
_cell.length_b   1.000
_cell.length_c   1.000
_cell.angle_alpha   90.00
_cell.angle_beta   90.00
_cell.angle_gamma   90.00
#
_symmetry.space_group_name_H-M   'P 1'
#
loop_
_entity.id
_entity.type
_entity.pdbx_description
1 polymer ?
#
loop_
_entity_poly.entity_id
_entity_poly.type
_entity_poly.pdbx_seq_one_letter_code
_entity_poly.pdbx_strand_id
1 'polypeptide(L)'
;MGEEAPLIGQVFVVKEDDMAMDQKKKVDKQRTLNKERQIASDLKHGSKSTGRSSGHASTSYDASAGGGAVAVSAYEQRIRRNAAVLEKVAVSVHDSLASTREAALAELIAALEGFLSADDAEGGHTDEILRGCYVSIKKRAAREACVALRAVALLAVTLGPGATSKKIAAVETAANPLGSGANKIMKATYPLASRILEAPQADASLVVAALECLAVVAFVDVAAENMDDTEACMNALWAVICPSAGPKLASAAKGTASPRVLAAAVSAWTLVLTTTGGGNKKKKVSPAAPWRGAAAHAHLVSLLGSDSREVRMAAGEALAVAIEMKLFTEKNNGALFSKMEARASDLANDAAGAGVDKTNFVEQKELFKDITTFLAGGKPPVISVRTSSSNYGLLTTSTWTDNVRLNFLRRFLAGGFLHHLQGKGLMGQVFVIDDDEVTGKLSAARSKRSLMKDTRIVKELNGGRGGGGGAMDEKKEKKQEMIKNSLEKKRTVKKERLKAYELKHGSSDL
;
A
#
# COMPACT_ATOMS: atom_id res chain seq x y z
N MET A 1 -62.16 46.16 9.81
CA MET A 1 -62.51 46.70 8.48
C MET A 1 -61.19 47.13 7.85
N GLY A 2 -60.66 46.63 6.74
CA GLY A 2 -60.92 45.52 5.80
C GLY A 2 -59.55 45.18 5.20
N GLU A 3 -59.20 43.91 4.98
CA GLU A 3 -59.25 43.24 3.67
C GLU A 3 -58.67 44.05 2.49
N GLU A 4 -57.51 43.63 1.96
CA GLU A 4 -57.39 43.08 0.60
C GLU A 4 -55.90 42.82 0.21
N ALA A 5 -55.65 41.63 -0.30
CA ALA A 5 -54.71 41.33 -1.40
C ALA A 5 -55.59 40.88 -2.60
N PRO A 6 -55.15 40.70 -3.87
CA PRO A 6 -53.79 40.42 -4.38
C PRO A 6 -53.46 40.95 -5.82
N LEU A 7 -52.38 40.41 -6.43
CA LEU A 7 -52.08 40.18 -7.89
C LEU A 7 -50.78 40.85 -8.42
N ILE A 8 -49.71 40.06 -8.64
CA ILE A 8 -49.26 39.39 -9.89
C ILE A 8 -48.66 40.36 -10.94
N GLY A 9 -47.36 40.19 -11.20
CA GLY A 9 -46.62 40.85 -12.27
C GLY A 9 -45.13 40.48 -12.29
N GLN A 10 -44.81 39.21 -12.55
CA GLN A 10 -43.44 38.79 -12.91
C GLN A 10 -43.08 39.34 -14.29
N VAL A 11 -41.95 40.04 -14.39
CA VAL A 11 -41.14 40.07 -15.62
C VAL A 11 -39.72 39.69 -15.22
N PHE A 12 -39.40 38.41 -15.35
CA PHE A 12 -38.02 37.92 -15.32
C PHE A 12 -37.37 38.29 -16.65
N VAL A 13 -36.53 39.32 -16.64
CA VAL A 13 -35.52 39.51 -17.70
C VAL A 13 -34.42 38.49 -17.43
N VAL A 14 -34.54 37.31 -18.04
CA VAL A 14 -33.42 36.36 -18.12
C VAL A 14 -32.39 36.99 -19.05
N LYS A 15 -31.27 37.42 -18.47
CA LYS A 15 -30.10 37.92 -19.21
C LYS A 15 -29.63 36.83 -20.19
N GLU A 16 -29.64 37.15 -21.48
CA GLU A 16 -29.08 36.30 -22.55
C GLU A 16 -27.62 35.87 -22.26
N ASP A 17 -26.90 36.64 -21.45
CA ASP A 17 -25.53 36.34 -21.03
C ASP A 17 -25.40 35.07 -20.16
N ASP A 18 -26.41 34.75 -19.34
CA ASP A 18 -26.37 33.55 -18.48
C ASP A 18 -26.59 32.26 -19.28
N MET A 19 -27.40 32.31 -20.35
CA MET A 19 -27.58 31.17 -21.27
C MET A 19 -26.35 30.95 -22.17
N ALA A 20 -25.67 32.03 -22.59
CA ALA A 20 -24.44 31.94 -23.38
C ALA A 20 -23.27 31.35 -22.57
N MET A 21 -23.15 31.71 -21.29
CA MET A 21 -22.15 31.15 -20.37
C MET A 21 -22.38 29.65 -20.09
N ASP A 22 -23.63 29.21 -19.97
CA ASP A 22 -23.96 27.80 -19.72
C ASP A 22 -23.78 26.93 -20.98
N GLN A 23 -24.05 27.47 -22.18
CA GLN A 23 -23.74 26.79 -23.44
C GLN A 23 -22.23 26.64 -23.66
N LYS A 24 -21.43 27.68 -23.36
CA LYS A 24 -19.97 27.61 -23.46
C LYS A 24 -19.39 26.55 -22.53
N LYS A 25 -19.85 26.48 -21.27
CA LYS A 25 -19.46 25.42 -20.32
C LYS A 25 -19.85 24.03 -20.79
N LYS A 26 -21.03 23.85 -21.41
CA LYS A 26 -21.44 22.56 -21.98
C LYS A 26 -20.59 22.15 -23.17
N VAL A 27 -20.25 23.09 -24.06
CA VAL A 27 -19.36 22.83 -25.21
C VAL A 27 -17.94 22.49 -24.75
N ASP A 28 -17.40 23.19 -23.76
CA ASP A 28 -16.07 22.89 -23.22
C ASP A 28 -16.03 21.54 -22.50
N LYS A 29 -17.07 21.21 -21.71
CA LYS A 29 -17.20 19.88 -21.09
C LYS A 29 -17.31 18.76 -22.13
N GLN A 30 -18.04 19.00 -23.22
CA GLN A 30 -18.16 18.03 -24.31
C GLN A 30 -16.85 17.88 -25.10
N ARG A 31 -16.09 18.96 -25.28
CA ARG A 31 -14.74 18.92 -25.88
C ARG A 31 -13.77 18.11 -25.02
N THR A 32 -13.82 18.28 -23.70
CA THR A 32 -12.98 17.50 -22.76
C THR A 32 -13.35 16.01 -22.80
N LEU A 33 -14.64 15.66 -22.79
CA LEU A 33 -15.11 14.28 -22.92
C LEU A 33 -14.74 13.64 -24.25
N ASN A 34 -14.78 14.40 -25.35
CA ASN A 34 -14.33 13.92 -26.66
C ASN A 34 -12.81 13.73 -26.70
N LYS A 35 -12.03 14.58 -26.02
CA LYS A 35 -10.57 14.43 -25.87
C LYS A 35 -10.22 13.18 -25.06
N GLU A 36 -10.91 12.92 -23.96
CA GLU A 36 -10.73 11.71 -23.15
C GLU A 36 -11.11 10.43 -23.92
N ARG A 37 -12.17 10.48 -24.73
CA ARG A 37 -12.55 9.38 -25.63
C ARG A 37 -11.52 9.15 -26.74
N GLN A 38 -10.91 10.20 -27.28
CA GLN A 38 -9.84 10.09 -28.26
C GLN A 38 -8.57 9.50 -27.64
N ILE A 39 -8.17 9.94 -26.45
CA ILE A 39 -7.03 9.37 -25.71
C ILE A 39 -7.26 7.89 -25.38
N ALA A 40 -8.49 7.52 -24.98
CA ALA A 40 -8.85 6.13 -24.74
C ALA A 40 -8.91 5.29 -26.02
N SER A 41 -9.26 5.87 -27.16
CA SER A 41 -9.19 5.25 -28.50
C SER A 41 -7.74 4.98 -28.90
N ASP A 42 -6.86 5.96 -28.72
CA ASP A 42 -5.46 5.91 -29.11
C ASP A 42 -4.67 4.92 -28.23
N LEU A 43 -4.98 4.83 -26.94
CA LEU A 43 -4.47 3.79 -26.03
C LEU A 43 -4.94 2.38 -26.40
N LYS A 44 -6.10 2.25 -27.06
CA LYS A 44 -6.65 0.95 -27.50
C LYS A 44 -6.11 0.52 -28.87
N HIS A 45 -5.57 1.45 -29.65
CA HIS A 45 -5.01 1.22 -30.98
C HIS A 45 -3.46 1.22 -31.01
N GLY A 46 -2.80 1.73 -29.95
CA GLY A 46 -1.35 1.72 -29.78
C GLY A 46 -0.69 0.36 -29.48
N SER A 47 -1.45 -0.74 -29.45
CA SER A 47 -0.91 -2.11 -29.28
C SER A 47 -0.88 -2.95 -30.57
N LYS A 48 -0.89 -2.33 -31.74
CA LYS A 48 -0.52 -2.99 -33.01
C LYS A 48 0.68 -2.29 -33.61
N SER A 49 1.88 -2.75 -33.23
CA SER A 49 3.10 -2.43 -33.98
C SER A 49 2.98 -3.04 -35.38
N THR A 50 3.08 -2.18 -36.37
CA THR A 50 3.30 -2.50 -37.77
C THR A 50 4.75 -2.93 -37.94
N GLY A 51 4.97 -4.24 -38.13
CA GLY A 51 6.20 -4.78 -38.69
C GLY A 51 5.90 -5.45 -40.03
N ARG A 52 6.34 -4.84 -41.14
CA ARG A 52 6.47 -5.50 -42.45
C ARG A 52 7.84 -5.15 -43.03
N SER A 53 8.73 -6.13 -43.07
CA SER A 53 9.41 -6.66 -44.27
C SER A 53 10.41 -7.73 -43.79
N SER A 54 10.07 -9.00 -43.94
CA SER A 54 10.53 -9.89 -45.03
C SER A 54 11.93 -10.46 -44.79
N GLY A 55 11.95 -11.75 -44.46
CA GLY A 55 13.14 -12.58 -44.43
C GLY A 55 12.70 -14.03 -44.22
N HIS A 56 12.41 -14.71 -45.33
CA HIS A 56 12.22 -16.16 -45.35
C HIS A 56 13.45 -16.86 -44.76
N ALA A 57 13.24 -17.71 -43.78
CA ALA A 57 14.07 -18.89 -43.57
C ALA A 57 13.24 -19.92 -42.81
N SER A 58 12.77 -20.93 -43.54
CA SER A 58 12.32 -22.19 -42.99
C SER A 58 13.46 -22.83 -42.21
N THR A 59 13.24 -23.23 -40.97
CA THR A 59 14.04 -24.29 -40.37
C THR A 59 13.14 -25.25 -39.63
N SER A 60 13.11 -26.44 -40.22
CA SER A 60 12.76 -27.73 -39.65
C SER A 60 13.24 -27.88 -38.23
N TYR A 61 12.41 -28.58 -37.47
CA TYR A 61 12.83 -29.43 -36.37
C TYR A 61 14.11 -30.19 -36.79
N ASP A 62 15.20 -29.95 -36.08
CA ASP A 62 16.28 -30.93 -35.97
C ASP A 62 16.78 -30.87 -34.53
N ALA A 63 16.48 -31.95 -33.83
CA ALA A 63 17.03 -32.23 -32.52
C ALA A 63 18.47 -32.71 -32.73
N SER A 64 19.45 -31.90 -32.33
CA SER A 64 20.80 -32.40 -32.07
C SER A 64 21.45 -31.63 -30.92
N ALA A 65 21.92 -32.43 -29.97
CA ALA A 65 22.64 -32.16 -28.74
C ALA A 65 23.50 -30.88 -28.68
N GLY A 66 23.36 -30.12 -27.58
CA GLY A 66 24.39 -29.20 -27.10
C GLY A 66 23.89 -28.06 -26.21
N GLY A 67 24.01 -28.22 -24.89
CA GLY A 67 23.98 -27.10 -23.92
C GLY A 67 22.62 -26.79 -23.28
N GLY A 68 22.43 -27.27 -22.05
CA GLY A 68 21.25 -26.95 -21.24
C GLY A 68 21.22 -25.48 -20.81
N ALA A 69 20.43 -24.66 -21.48
CA ALA A 69 20.00 -23.36 -20.96
C ALA A 69 18.64 -23.56 -20.26
N VAL A 70 18.66 -23.66 -18.93
CA VAL A 70 17.45 -23.62 -18.11
C VAL A 70 16.76 -22.28 -18.40
N ALA A 71 15.53 -22.32 -18.91
CA ALA A 71 14.75 -21.11 -19.16
C ALA A 71 14.52 -20.38 -17.83
N VAL A 72 15.29 -19.32 -17.59
CA VAL A 72 15.21 -18.46 -16.41
C VAL A 72 13.81 -17.86 -16.34
N SER A 73 13.14 -17.99 -15.20
CA SER A 73 11.80 -17.44 -15.04
C SER A 73 11.81 -15.91 -15.23
N ALA A 74 10.71 -15.33 -15.76
CA ALA A 74 10.60 -13.87 -15.91
C ALA A 74 10.81 -13.11 -14.58
N TYR A 75 10.56 -13.78 -13.46
CA TYR A 75 10.84 -13.32 -12.10
C TYR A 75 12.34 -13.23 -11.81
N GLU A 76 13.11 -14.29 -12.04
CA GLU A 76 14.57 -14.29 -11.87
C GLU A 76 15.27 -13.30 -12.81
N GLN A 77 14.77 -13.16 -14.05
CA GLN A 77 15.35 -12.19 -14.99
C GLN A 77 15.14 -10.74 -14.51
N ARG A 78 14.02 -10.45 -13.81
CA ARG A 78 13.79 -9.14 -13.19
C ARG A 78 14.76 -8.89 -12.05
N ILE A 79 14.94 -9.88 -11.16
CA ILE A 79 15.89 -9.77 -10.04
C ILE A 79 17.30 -9.47 -10.55
N ARG A 80 17.79 -10.22 -11.55
CA ARG A 80 19.12 -9.97 -12.14
C ARG A 80 19.25 -8.59 -12.77
N ARG A 81 18.21 -8.13 -13.47
CA ARG A 81 18.19 -6.77 -14.04
C ARG A 81 18.28 -5.71 -12.96
N ASN A 82 17.53 -5.87 -11.86
CA ASN A 82 17.59 -4.95 -10.74
C ASN A 82 18.96 -5.01 -10.04
N ALA A 83 19.58 -6.18 -9.93
CA ALA A 83 20.89 -6.34 -9.29
C ALA A 83 22.00 -5.61 -10.06
N ALA A 84 21.96 -5.66 -11.40
CA ALA A 84 22.91 -4.95 -12.26
C ALA A 84 22.85 -3.40 -12.10
N VAL A 85 21.71 -2.86 -11.63
CA VAL A 85 21.60 -1.42 -11.33
C VAL A 85 22.52 -1.01 -10.18
N LEU A 86 22.78 -1.90 -9.22
CA LEU A 86 23.59 -1.58 -8.04
C LEU A 86 25.01 -1.16 -8.42
N GLU A 87 25.65 -1.84 -9.36
CA GLU A 87 27.01 -1.51 -9.83
C GLU A 87 27.08 -0.12 -10.44
N LYS A 88 26.14 0.20 -11.34
CA LYS A 88 26.07 1.52 -11.98
C LYS A 88 25.82 2.64 -10.97
N VAL A 89 24.90 2.41 -10.03
CA VAL A 89 24.54 3.40 -9.01
C VAL A 89 25.69 3.63 -8.03
N ALA A 90 26.43 2.58 -7.68
CA ALA A 90 27.56 2.67 -6.76
C ALA A 90 28.60 3.70 -7.18
N VAL A 91 28.83 3.86 -8.48
CA VAL A 91 29.71 4.90 -9.02
C VAL A 91 28.98 6.25 -9.07
N SER A 92 27.79 6.25 -9.67
CA SER A 92 27.06 7.49 -10.01
C SER A 92 26.57 8.27 -8.78
N VAL A 93 26.35 7.61 -7.64
CA VAL A 93 25.94 8.24 -6.38
C VAL A 93 27.03 9.13 -5.78
N HIS A 94 28.28 9.00 -6.22
CA HIS A 94 29.41 9.85 -5.81
C HIS A 94 29.75 10.94 -6.81
N ASP A 95 28.96 11.08 -7.89
CA ASP A 95 29.19 12.10 -8.90
C ASP A 95 29.19 13.51 -8.29
N SER A 96 30.03 14.39 -8.84
CA SER A 96 30.10 15.79 -8.41
C SER A 96 28.78 16.55 -8.62
N LEU A 97 28.03 16.22 -9.67
CA LEU A 97 26.77 16.86 -10.06
C LEU A 97 25.59 16.29 -9.30
N ALA A 98 24.81 17.17 -8.66
CA ALA A 98 23.62 16.78 -7.90
C ALA A 98 22.55 16.09 -8.77
N SER A 99 22.33 16.57 -10.00
CA SER A 99 21.38 15.97 -10.94
C SER A 99 21.72 14.53 -11.30
N THR A 100 23.00 14.21 -11.44
CA THR A 100 23.47 12.85 -11.73
C THR A 100 23.24 11.93 -10.54
N ARG A 101 23.56 12.40 -9.32
CA ARG A 101 23.27 11.66 -8.08
C ARG A 101 21.77 11.43 -7.90
N GLU A 102 20.93 12.44 -8.12
CA GLU A 102 19.47 12.32 -8.05
C GLU A 102 18.93 11.27 -9.04
N ALA A 103 19.41 11.27 -10.28
CA ALA A 103 19.01 10.30 -11.28
C ALA A 103 19.43 8.87 -10.90
N ALA A 104 20.65 8.70 -10.38
CA ALA A 104 21.14 7.41 -9.91
C ALA A 104 20.31 6.87 -8.72
N LEU A 105 19.97 7.74 -7.77
CA LEU A 105 19.13 7.37 -6.63
C LEU A 105 17.69 7.02 -7.06
N ALA A 106 17.15 7.69 -8.07
CA ALA A 106 15.84 7.35 -8.64
C ALA A 106 15.85 5.97 -9.32
N GLU A 107 16.91 5.65 -10.06
CA GLU A 107 17.10 4.34 -10.70
C GLU A 107 17.21 3.22 -9.64
N LEU A 108 17.95 3.48 -8.55
CA LEU A 108 18.04 2.59 -7.40
C LEU A 108 16.69 2.33 -6.75
N ILE A 109 15.90 3.38 -6.49
CA ILE A 109 14.56 3.24 -5.90
C ILE A 109 13.67 2.35 -6.78
N ALA A 110 13.68 2.58 -8.10
CA ALA A 110 12.90 1.77 -9.04
C ALA A 110 13.32 0.29 -9.01
N ALA A 111 14.62 0.01 -8.92
CA ALA A 111 15.14 -1.35 -8.79
C ALA A 111 14.72 -2.01 -7.46
N LEU A 112 14.80 -1.29 -6.34
CA LEU A 112 14.38 -1.77 -5.02
C LEU A 112 12.87 -2.01 -4.93
N GLU A 113 12.05 -1.12 -5.49
CA GLU A 113 10.59 -1.30 -5.59
C GLU A 113 10.21 -2.48 -6.50
N GLY A 114 11.01 -2.74 -7.54
CA GLY A 114 10.89 -3.91 -8.43
C GLY A 114 11.26 -5.26 -7.79
N PHE A 115 11.61 -5.25 -6.51
CA PHE A 115 12.16 -6.32 -5.70
C PHE A 115 13.60 -6.72 -6.07
N LEU A 116 14.43 -6.76 -5.04
CA LEU A 116 15.82 -7.22 -5.02
C LEU A 116 15.94 -8.23 -3.88
N SER A 117 16.70 -9.31 -4.09
CA SER A 117 16.97 -10.26 -3.00
C SER A 117 18.02 -9.69 -2.04
N ALA A 118 17.99 -10.12 -0.79
CA ALA A 118 18.99 -9.72 0.19
C ALA A 118 20.40 -10.19 -0.21
N ASP A 119 20.53 -11.41 -0.75
CA ASP A 119 21.81 -11.97 -1.21
C ASP A 119 22.47 -11.11 -2.30
N ASP A 120 21.67 -10.65 -3.27
CA ASP A 120 22.15 -9.76 -4.34
C ASP A 120 22.57 -8.38 -3.81
N ALA A 121 21.94 -7.91 -2.72
CA ALA A 121 22.24 -6.64 -2.10
C ALA A 121 23.47 -6.74 -1.15
N GLU A 122 23.60 -7.81 -0.38
CA GLU A 122 24.67 -8.00 0.60
C GLU A 122 26.02 -8.34 -0.04
N GLY A 123 26.03 -9.11 -1.13
CA GLY A 123 27.25 -9.45 -1.86
C GLY A 123 27.80 -8.33 -2.74
N GLY A 124 27.16 -7.16 -2.78
CA GLY A 124 27.39 -6.12 -3.79
C GLY A 124 27.84 -4.76 -3.26
N HIS A 125 27.51 -3.72 -4.03
CA HIS A 125 27.96 -2.34 -3.83
C HIS A 125 27.19 -1.54 -2.75
N THR A 126 26.44 -2.21 -1.88
CA THR A 126 25.50 -1.57 -0.96
C THR A 126 26.16 -0.59 0.01
N ASP A 127 27.32 -0.91 0.57
CA ASP A 127 28.03 -0.01 1.48
C ASP A 127 28.45 1.29 0.77
N GLU A 128 28.90 1.19 -0.47
CA GLU A 128 29.29 2.34 -1.29
C GLU A 128 28.08 3.20 -1.68
N ILE A 129 26.95 2.56 -1.99
CA ILE A 129 25.68 3.23 -2.23
C ILE A 129 25.21 3.99 -0.99
N LEU A 130 25.20 3.33 0.17
CA LEU A 130 24.82 3.94 1.46
C LEU A 130 25.70 5.14 1.78
N ARG A 131 27.02 5.05 1.56
CA ARG A 131 27.94 6.17 1.73
C ARG A 131 27.52 7.37 0.87
N GLY A 132 27.12 7.13 -0.39
CA GLY A 132 26.65 8.16 -1.31
C GLY A 132 25.32 8.79 -0.89
N CYS A 133 24.38 7.97 -0.43
CA CYS A 133 23.12 8.43 0.17
C CYS A 133 23.40 9.34 1.38
N TYR A 134 24.28 8.94 2.28
CA TYR A 134 24.60 9.74 3.48
C TYR A 134 25.26 11.08 3.13
N VAL A 135 26.10 11.13 2.10
CA VAL A 135 26.64 12.41 1.57
C VAL A 135 25.52 13.30 1.05
N SER A 136 24.59 12.73 0.27
CA SER A 136 23.44 13.43 -0.30
C SER A 136 22.53 14.01 0.80
N ILE A 137 22.27 13.24 1.86
CA ILE A 137 21.51 13.68 3.05
C ILE A 137 22.24 14.81 3.79
N LYS A 138 23.57 14.69 3.97
CA LYS A 138 24.39 15.72 4.63
C LYS A 138 24.43 17.04 3.88
N LYS A 139 24.37 17.03 2.54
CA LYS A 139 24.35 18.24 1.70
C LYS A 139 23.04 19.03 1.79
N ARG A 140 21.95 18.41 2.27
CA ARG A 140 20.65 19.07 2.58
C ARG A 140 19.96 19.79 1.40
N ALA A 141 20.31 19.48 0.15
CA ALA A 141 19.47 19.84 -0.97
C ALA A 141 18.15 19.04 -0.86
N ALA A 142 17.02 19.71 -0.61
CA ALA A 142 15.79 19.06 -0.14
C ALA A 142 15.36 17.88 -1.04
N ARG A 143 15.40 18.07 -2.36
CA ARG A 143 15.04 17.01 -3.33
C ARG A 143 16.00 15.81 -3.26
N GLU A 144 17.30 16.06 -3.41
CA GLU A 144 18.34 15.03 -3.33
C GLU A 144 18.28 14.25 -2.01
N ALA A 145 18.15 14.95 -0.89
CA ALA A 145 18.09 14.36 0.44
C ALA A 145 16.81 13.51 0.64
N CYS A 146 15.64 13.95 0.13
CA CYS A 146 14.41 13.16 0.15
C CYS A 146 14.59 11.81 -0.57
N VAL A 147 15.15 11.84 -1.78
CA VAL A 147 15.36 10.63 -2.59
C VAL A 147 16.41 9.73 -1.92
N ALA A 148 17.46 10.30 -1.33
CA ALA A 148 18.47 9.53 -0.60
C ALA A 148 17.90 8.86 0.67
N LEU A 149 17.07 9.55 1.46
CA LEU A 149 16.38 8.98 2.62
C LEU A 149 15.47 7.81 2.22
N ARG A 150 14.72 7.98 1.14
CA ARG A 150 13.86 6.94 0.58
C ARG A 150 14.68 5.71 0.14
N ALA A 151 15.80 5.92 -0.55
CA ALA A 151 16.70 4.85 -0.97
C ALA A 151 17.29 4.08 0.22
N VAL A 152 17.75 4.78 1.26
CA VAL A 152 18.27 4.17 2.50
C VAL A 152 17.22 3.27 3.17
N ALA A 153 16.00 3.77 3.31
CA ALA A 153 14.92 3.01 3.93
C ALA A 153 14.49 1.80 3.09
N LEU A 154 14.49 1.89 1.75
CA LEU A 154 14.26 0.74 0.89
C LEU A 154 15.39 -0.29 0.94
N LEU A 155 16.64 0.14 1.01
CA LEU A 155 17.79 -0.76 1.23
C LEU A 155 17.64 -1.51 2.55
N ALA A 156 17.21 -0.83 3.62
CA ALA A 156 16.91 -1.49 4.89
C ALA A 156 15.81 -2.54 4.73
N VAL A 157 14.71 -2.26 4.01
CA VAL A 157 13.65 -3.26 3.73
C VAL A 157 14.18 -4.46 2.95
N THR A 158 15.04 -4.23 1.95
CA THR A 158 15.63 -5.30 1.12
C THR A 158 16.58 -6.19 1.89
N LEU A 159 17.47 -5.61 2.70
CA LEU A 159 18.42 -6.37 3.53
C LEU A 159 17.72 -7.04 4.72
N GLY A 160 16.64 -6.43 5.19
CA GLY A 160 15.82 -6.88 6.33
C GLY A 160 16.59 -7.03 7.64
N PRO A 161 15.94 -7.62 8.66
CA PRO A 161 16.58 -7.85 9.95
C PRO A 161 17.63 -8.97 9.81
N GLY A 162 18.79 -8.77 10.44
CA GLY A 162 19.89 -9.72 10.38
C GLY A 162 19.58 -11.12 10.93
N ALA A 163 20.50 -12.05 10.70
CA ALA A 163 20.35 -13.50 10.89
C ALA A 163 19.84 -13.98 12.28
N THR A 164 19.80 -13.10 13.27
CA THR A 164 19.32 -13.35 14.63
C THR A 164 17.81 -13.15 14.82
N SER A 165 17.06 -12.62 13.84
CA SER A 165 15.63 -12.31 14.00
C SER A 165 14.68 -13.50 13.77
N LYS A 166 14.78 -14.54 14.59
CA LYS A 166 13.83 -15.69 14.58
C LYS A 166 12.39 -15.35 15.04
N LYS A 167 12.00 -14.09 15.22
CA LYS A 167 10.85 -13.75 16.10
C LYS A 167 9.87 -12.65 15.65
N ILE A 168 9.87 -12.18 14.41
CA ILE A 168 8.83 -11.21 14.01
C ILE A 168 7.48 -11.91 13.71
N ALA A 169 7.49 -13.21 13.39
CA ALA A 169 6.32 -14.07 13.47
C ALA A 169 6.72 -15.42 14.08
N ALA A 170 5.97 -15.87 15.10
CA ALA A 170 6.12 -17.20 15.66
C ALA A 170 5.48 -18.24 14.72
N VAL A 171 6.15 -18.57 13.62
CA VAL A 171 5.99 -19.84 12.90
C VAL A 171 7.37 -20.25 12.40
N GLU A 172 7.92 -21.32 12.99
CA GLU A 172 9.14 -21.96 12.52
C GLU A 172 8.89 -22.61 11.16
N THR A 173 9.24 -21.91 10.08
CA THR A 173 9.70 -22.56 8.85
C THR A 173 11.00 -21.88 8.42
N ALA A 174 12.08 -22.63 8.53
CA ALA A 174 13.41 -22.19 8.14
C ALA A 174 13.50 -21.99 6.63
N ALA A 175 13.82 -20.77 6.18
CA ALA A 175 14.50 -20.53 4.91
C ALA A 175 15.14 -19.13 4.89
N ASN A 176 16.48 -19.12 4.93
CA ASN A 176 17.44 -18.02 4.77
C ASN A 176 17.38 -16.85 5.77
N PRO A 177 18.39 -16.71 6.65
CA PRO A 177 18.57 -15.50 7.44
C PRO A 177 18.94 -14.33 6.52
N LEU A 178 18.10 -13.30 6.48
CA LEU A 178 18.46 -11.95 5.97
C LEU A 178 19.62 -11.40 6.84
N GLY A 179 20.54 -10.62 6.27
CA GLY A 179 21.82 -10.34 6.90
C GLY A 179 21.91 -9.03 7.68
N SER A 180 23.09 -8.84 8.29
CA SER A 180 23.39 -7.92 9.41
C SER A 180 23.35 -6.41 9.07
N GLY A 181 22.73 -6.02 7.95
CA GLY A 181 22.76 -4.66 7.40
C GLY A 181 21.90 -3.64 8.15
N ALA A 182 20.70 -4.04 8.61
CA ALA A 182 19.73 -3.10 9.17
C ALA A 182 20.24 -2.32 10.40
N ASN A 183 20.97 -2.97 11.32
CA ASN A 183 21.51 -2.30 12.50
C ASN A 183 22.57 -1.24 12.14
N LYS A 184 23.43 -1.54 11.16
CA LYS A 184 24.43 -0.59 10.65
C LYS A 184 23.74 0.61 10.01
N ILE A 185 22.69 0.36 9.22
CA ILE A 185 21.89 1.41 8.58
C ILE A 185 21.21 2.28 9.64
N MET A 186 20.59 1.69 10.66
CA MET A 186 19.93 2.43 11.73
C MET A 186 20.91 3.39 12.44
N LYS A 187 22.06 2.87 12.89
CA LYS A 187 23.09 3.67 13.58
C LYS A 187 23.63 4.82 12.75
N ALA A 188 23.83 4.62 11.45
CA ALA A 188 24.33 5.67 10.55
C ALA A 188 23.24 6.68 10.15
N THR A 189 22.01 6.22 10.00
CA THR A 189 20.88 7.04 9.50
C THR A 189 20.29 7.91 10.60
N TYR A 190 20.15 7.37 11.82
CA TYR A 190 19.57 8.08 12.95
C TYR A 190 20.11 9.51 13.16
N PRO A 191 21.43 9.74 13.33
CA PRO A 191 21.94 11.09 13.57
C PRO A 191 21.73 12.05 12.40
N LEU A 192 21.62 11.54 11.16
CA LEU A 192 21.39 12.37 9.98
C LEU A 192 19.93 12.82 9.89
N ALA A 193 19.00 11.88 10.06
CA ALA A 193 17.57 12.16 10.01
C ALA A 193 17.10 12.98 11.22
N SER A 194 17.57 12.70 12.43
CA SER A 194 17.24 13.49 13.63
C SER A 194 17.65 14.96 13.47
N ARG A 195 18.82 15.23 12.87
CA ARG A 195 19.26 16.60 12.59
C ARG A 195 18.39 17.33 11.56
N ILE A 196 17.64 16.60 10.72
CA ILE A 196 16.65 17.19 9.81
C ILE A 196 15.40 17.56 10.61
N LEU A 197 14.94 16.68 11.51
CA LEU A 197 13.77 16.94 12.37
C LEU A 197 13.98 18.12 13.33
N GLU A 198 15.22 18.32 13.80
CA GLU A 198 15.60 19.41 14.68
C GLU A 198 15.81 20.76 13.94
N ALA A 199 15.86 20.76 12.61
CA ALA A 199 16.17 21.96 11.84
C ALA A 199 14.94 22.88 11.76
N PRO A 200 14.99 24.13 12.28
CA PRO A 200 13.82 25.00 12.42
C PRO A 200 13.12 25.41 11.11
N GLN A 201 13.79 25.26 9.96
CA GLN A 201 13.32 25.69 8.64
C GLN A 201 13.43 24.58 7.60
N ALA A 202 13.40 23.31 8.02
CA ALA A 202 13.41 22.20 7.08
C ALA A 202 12.13 22.18 6.25
N ASP A 203 12.27 21.90 4.95
CA ASP A 203 11.13 21.68 4.05
C ASP A 203 10.23 20.56 4.57
N ALA A 204 8.91 20.75 4.50
CA ALA A 204 7.94 19.78 5.02
C ALA A 204 8.07 18.40 4.37
N SER A 205 8.40 18.33 3.08
CA SER A 205 8.60 17.05 2.38
C SER A 205 9.88 16.36 2.85
N LEU A 206 10.93 17.13 3.11
CA LEU A 206 12.18 16.61 3.68
C LEU A 206 11.99 16.09 5.12
N VAL A 207 11.19 16.79 5.93
CA VAL A 207 10.82 16.31 7.28
C VAL A 207 10.02 15.01 7.18
N VAL A 208 9.01 14.93 6.31
CA VAL A 208 8.23 13.69 6.09
C VAL A 208 9.13 12.55 5.64
N ALA A 209 10.04 12.78 4.68
CA ALA A 209 10.98 11.75 4.23
C ALA A 209 11.90 11.26 5.36
N ALA A 210 12.33 12.16 6.26
CA ALA A 210 13.15 11.80 7.42
C ALA A 210 12.36 10.98 8.45
N LEU A 211 11.10 11.35 8.73
CA LEU A 211 10.19 10.62 9.61
C LEU A 211 9.94 9.20 9.10
N GLU A 212 9.59 9.06 7.83
CA GLU A 212 9.35 7.76 7.18
C GLU A 212 10.61 6.90 7.16
N CYS A 213 11.76 7.50 6.82
CA CYS A 213 13.03 6.80 6.81
C CYS A 213 13.37 6.24 8.19
N LEU A 214 13.31 7.07 9.24
CA LEU A 214 13.55 6.66 10.63
C LEU A 214 12.61 5.55 11.09
N ALA A 215 11.32 5.68 10.77
CA ALA A 215 10.34 4.67 11.15
C ALA A 215 10.64 3.32 10.50
N VAL A 216 10.96 3.32 9.20
CA VAL A 216 11.27 2.09 8.47
C VAL A 216 12.57 1.46 8.95
N VAL A 217 13.65 2.23 9.11
CA VAL A 217 14.93 1.65 9.57
C VAL A 217 14.82 1.09 10.99
N ALA A 218 14.10 1.76 11.89
CA ALA A 218 13.85 1.26 13.25
C ALA A 218 12.89 0.06 13.25
N PHE A 219 11.88 0.04 12.36
CA PHE A 219 10.98 -1.08 12.20
C PHE A 219 11.68 -2.35 11.68
N VAL A 220 12.68 -2.19 10.82
CA VAL A 220 13.48 -3.33 10.34
C VAL A 220 14.54 -3.74 11.37
N ASP A 221 15.12 -2.83 12.14
CA ASP A 221 16.18 -3.11 13.14
C ASP A 221 15.70 -3.86 14.41
N VAL A 222 14.53 -4.50 14.36
CA VAL A 222 13.92 -5.22 15.50
C VAL A 222 14.73 -6.45 15.94
N ALA A 223 15.76 -6.83 15.17
CA ALA A 223 16.75 -7.83 15.55
C ALA A 223 17.68 -7.40 16.70
N ALA A 224 17.77 -6.09 17.02
CA ALA A 224 18.69 -5.60 18.04
C ALA A 224 18.39 -6.22 19.43
N GLU A 225 19.47 -6.60 20.13
CA GLU A 225 19.40 -7.19 21.47
C GLU A 225 18.92 -6.17 22.52
N ASN A 226 19.25 -4.89 22.32
CA ASN A 226 18.80 -3.74 23.10
C ASN A 226 17.86 -2.84 22.29
N MET A 227 17.00 -2.11 22.99
CA MET A 227 15.99 -1.21 22.38
C MET A 227 16.46 0.24 22.31
N ASP A 228 17.73 0.53 22.61
CA ASP A 228 18.24 1.90 22.80
C ASP A 228 18.09 2.75 21.53
N ASP A 229 18.50 2.21 20.37
CA ASP A 229 18.37 2.89 19.08
C ASP A 229 16.89 3.08 18.69
N THR A 230 16.03 2.10 19.01
CA THR A 230 14.58 2.20 18.80
C THR A 230 13.94 3.26 19.71
N GLU A 231 14.34 3.32 20.98
CA GLU A 231 13.84 4.28 21.95
C GLU A 231 14.28 5.70 21.60
N ALA A 232 15.54 5.87 21.16
CA ALA A 232 16.04 7.13 20.64
C ALA A 232 15.24 7.60 19.41
N CYS A 233 14.93 6.68 18.48
CA CYS A 233 14.04 6.94 17.34
C CYS A 233 12.65 7.40 17.80
N MET A 234 12.02 6.65 18.72
CA MET A 234 10.71 7.00 19.28
C MET A 234 10.70 8.38 19.92
N ASN A 235 11.75 8.74 20.66
CA ASN A 235 11.89 10.05 21.28
C ASN A 235 12.01 11.17 20.22
N ALA A 236 12.80 10.95 19.16
CA ALA A 236 12.95 11.91 18.07
C ALA A 236 11.62 12.14 17.31
N LEU A 237 10.90 11.06 16.98
CA LEU A 237 9.58 11.15 16.36
C LEU A 237 8.57 11.85 17.28
N TRP A 238 8.59 11.54 18.58
CA TRP A 238 7.70 12.15 19.55
C TRP A 238 7.95 13.64 19.75
N ALA A 239 9.19 14.10 19.69
CA ALA A 239 9.52 15.53 19.76
C ALA A 239 8.87 16.34 18.63
N VAL A 240 8.59 15.73 17.47
CA VAL A 240 7.84 16.36 16.38
C VAL A 240 6.33 16.38 16.67
N ILE A 241 5.80 15.32 17.31
CA ILE A 241 4.38 15.20 17.67
C ILE A 241 4.02 16.14 18.82
N CYS A 242 4.89 16.23 19.84
CA CYS A 242 4.71 17.01 21.05
C CYS A 242 6.00 17.79 21.37
N PRO A 243 6.19 18.98 20.75
CA PRO A 243 7.41 19.78 20.92
C PRO A 243 7.71 20.18 22.37
N SER A 244 6.68 20.28 23.22
CA SER A 244 6.83 20.61 24.65
C SER A 244 7.47 19.49 25.49
N ALA A 245 7.61 18.28 24.94
CA ALA A 245 8.18 17.13 25.65
C ALA A 245 9.70 16.94 25.46
N GLY A 246 10.36 17.78 24.65
CA GLY A 246 11.80 17.68 24.36
C GLY A 246 12.69 18.49 25.33
N PRO A 247 13.85 17.97 25.79
CA PRO A 247 14.80 18.75 26.57
C PRO A 247 15.43 19.81 25.65
N LYS A 248 15.05 21.09 25.84
CA LYS A 248 15.51 22.30 25.11
C LYS A 248 14.77 22.71 23.82
N LEU A 249 13.47 22.44 23.66
CA LEU A 249 12.68 23.02 22.55
C LEU A 249 11.91 24.32 22.87
N ALA A 250 12.06 24.87 24.08
CA ALA A 250 11.23 25.98 24.55
C ALA A 250 11.45 27.35 23.85
N SER A 251 12.44 27.53 22.96
CA SER A 251 12.68 28.83 22.31
C SER A 251 12.72 28.83 20.77
N ALA A 252 12.71 27.67 20.10
CA ALA A 252 12.89 27.61 18.63
C ALA A 252 11.73 26.96 17.85
N ALA A 253 10.80 26.26 18.51
CA ALA A 253 9.65 25.61 17.87
C ALA A 253 8.34 26.39 18.06
N LYS A 254 8.36 27.69 17.74
CA LYS A 254 7.16 28.54 17.79
C LYS A 254 6.20 28.32 16.61
N GLY A 255 6.53 27.42 15.68
CA GLY A 255 5.67 27.00 14.58
C GLY A 255 5.04 25.64 14.89
N THR A 256 3.71 25.57 14.90
CA THR A 256 3.01 24.28 14.86
C THR A 256 3.43 23.54 13.59
N ALA A 257 3.82 22.27 13.72
CA ALA A 257 4.12 21.44 12.57
C ALA A 257 2.91 21.43 11.61
N SER A 258 3.17 21.49 10.30
CA SER A 258 2.08 21.40 9.32
C SER A 258 1.27 20.11 9.55
N PRO A 259 -0.05 20.09 9.27
CA PRO A 259 -0.86 18.90 9.52
C PRO A 259 -0.34 17.64 8.81
N ARG A 260 0.25 17.81 7.61
CA ARG A 260 0.91 16.72 6.88
C ARG A 260 2.10 16.14 7.64
N VAL A 261 2.96 17.00 8.18
CA VAL A 261 4.13 16.58 8.97
C VAL A 261 3.67 15.90 10.26
N LEU A 262 2.68 16.46 10.94
CA LEU A 262 2.16 15.91 12.18
C LEU A 262 1.53 14.53 11.97
N ALA A 263 0.68 14.36 10.94
CA ALA A 263 0.10 13.07 10.60
C ALA A 263 1.17 12.02 10.27
N ALA A 264 2.18 12.41 9.46
CA ALA A 264 3.31 11.54 9.14
C ALA A 264 4.11 11.15 10.38
N ALA A 265 4.35 12.10 11.31
CA ALA A 265 5.08 11.85 12.54
C ALA A 265 4.33 10.86 13.44
N VAL A 266 3.01 11.04 13.60
CA VAL A 266 2.16 10.10 14.35
C VAL A 266 2.20 8.71 13.70
N SER A 267 1.97 8.59 12.39
CA SER A 267 2.04 7.29 11.71
C SER A 267 3.42 6.61 11.81
N ALA A 268 4.51 7.39 11.66
CA ALA A 268 5.88 6.92 11.81
C ALA A 268 6.14 6.39 13.22
N TRP A 269 5.73 7.15 14.24
CA TRP A 269 5.83 6.76 15.64
C TRP A 269 5.00 5.51 15.94
N THR A 270 3.78 5.41 15.41
CA THR A 270 2.92 4.23 15.60
C THR A 270 3.53 2.98 14.99
N LEU A 271 4.14 3.07 13.79
CA LEU A 271 4.84 1.93 13.19
C LEU A 271 5.93 1.41 14.12
N VAL A 272 6.80 2.30 14.63
CA VAL A 272 7.88 1.90 15.54
C VAL A 272 7.32 1.39 16.87
N LEU A 273 6.23 1.97 17.39
CA LEU A 273 5.56 1.47 18.59
C LEU A 273 5.19 -0.01 18.47
N THR A 274 4.73 -0.46 17.28
CA THR A 274 4.36 -1.87 17.05
C THR A 274 5.49 -2.85 17.33
N THR A 275 6.75 -2.41 17.35
CA THR A 275 7.90 -3.29 17.60
C THR A 275 8.26 -3.38 19.09
N THR A 276 7.70 -2.50 19.91
CA THR A 276 7.98 -2.41 21.35
C THR A 276 7.14 -3.39 22.19
N GLY A 277 6.06 -3.94 21.61
CA GLY A 277 5.15 -4.89 22.26
C GLY A 277 5.39 -6.31 21.80
N GLY A 278 6.24 -7.02 22.51
CA GLY A 278 6.38 -8.47 22.42
C GLY A 278 6.87 -8.97 23.77
N GLY A 279 6.34 -10.09 24.26
CA GLY A 279 6.57 -10.64 25.61
C GLY A 279 8.01 -11.01 25.98
N ASN A 280 9.02 -10.48 25.27
CA ASN A 280 10.42 -10.68 25.54
C ASN A 280 10.84 -9.77 26.70
N LYS A 281 10.89 -10.34 27.92
CA LYS A 281 11.27 -9.65 29.18
C LYS A 281 12.63 -8.93 29.14
N LYS A 282 13.46 -9.20 28.12
CA LYS A 282 14.76 -8.57 27.85
C LYS A 282 14.68 -7.22 27.11
N LYS A 283 13.60 -6.96 26.37
CA LYS A 283 13.38 -5.71 25.61
C LYS A 283 12.54 -4.74 26.43
N LYS A 284 13.13 -4.21 27.51
CA LYS A 284 12.45 -3.23 28.37
C LYS A 284 12.74 -1.83 27.84
N VAL A 285 11.69 -1.14 27.42
CA VAL A 285 11.70 0.30 27.20
C VAL A 285 11.71 1.03 28.54
N SER A 286 12.36 2.19 28.62
CA SER A 286 12.32 3.03 29.81
C SER A 286 10.88 3.37 30.25
N PRO A 287 10.52 3.16 31.53
CA PRO A 287 9.23 3.58 32.08
C PRO A 287 9.05 5.12 32.05
N ALA A 288 10.15 5.87 32.02
CA ALA A 288 10.16 7.33 32.03
C ALA A 288 10.12 7.96 30.62
N ALA A 289 9.90 7.17 29.58
CA ALA A 289 9.86 7.68 28.22
C ALA A 289 8.75 8.73 28.03
N PRO A 290 9.01 9.89 27.42
CA PRO A 290 8.09 11.03 27.33
C PRO A 290 6.83 10.75 26.49
N TRP A 291 6.88 9.71 25.67
CA TRP A 291 5.79 9.21 24.85
C TRP A 291 4.97 8.11 25.53
N ARG A 292 5.26 7.79 26.80
CA ARG A 292 4.48 6.90 27.66
C ARG A 292 3.67 7.68 28.68
N GLY A 293 2.61 7.04 29.16
CA GLY A 293 1.82 7.53 30.28
C GLY A 293 0.71 8.50 29.90
N ALA A 294 -0.03 8.96 30.92
CA ALA A 294 -1.29 9.69 30.74
C ALA A 294 -1.14 10.99 29.96
N ALA A 295 -0.03 11.74 30.14
CA ALA A 295 0.21 12.99 29.42
C ALA A 295 0.38 12.76 27.90
N ALA A 296 1.10 11.71 27.51
CA ALA A 296 1.28 11.36 26.11
C ALA A 296 -0.04 10.93 25.46
N HIS A 297 -0.83 10.10 26.15
CA HIS A 297 -2.16 9.73 25.68
C HIS A 297 -3.10 10.93 25.62
N ALA A 298 -3.02 11.86 26.58
CA ALA A 298 -3.83 13.08 26.57
C ALA A 298 -3.55 13.93 25.33
N HIS A 299 -2.28 14.03 24.94
CA HIS A 299 -1.88 14.69 23.71
C HIS A 299 -2.45 14.00 22.47
N LEU A 300 -2.32 12.66 22.36
CA LEU A 300 -2.89 11.90 21.22
C LEU A 300 -4.41 12.04 21.14
N VAL A 301 -5.12 11.99 22.27
CA VAL A 301 -6.58 12.21 22.32
C VAL A 301 -6.94 13.62 21.89
N SER A 302 -6.12 14.63 22.22
CA SER A 302 -6.35 16.00 21.74
C SER A 302 -6.24 16.11 20.21
N LEU A 303 -5.40 15.29 19.56
CA LEU A 303 -5.25 15.28 18.10
C LEU A 303 -6.50 14.77 17.36
N LEU A 304 -7.38 14.02 18.02
CA LEU A 304 -8.71 13.66 17.47
C LEU A 304 -9.62 14.90 17.28
N GLY A 305 -9.27 16.02 17.92
CA GLY A 305 -9.93 17.32 17.74
C GLY A 305 -9.30 18.20 16.66
N SER A 306 -8.25 17.74 15.96
CA SER A 306 -7.61 18.52 14.89
C SER A 306 -8.56 18.79 13.72
N ASP A 307 -8.40 19.93 13.03
CA ASP A 307 -9.11 20.24 11.79
C ASP A 307 -8.69 19.33 10.62
N SER A 308 -7.45 18.82 10.64
CA SER A 308 -6.96 17.90 9.62
C SER A 308 -7.43 16.48 9.89
N ARG A 309 -8.12 15.90 8.91
CA ARG A 309 -8.54 14.50 8.94
C ARG A 309 -7.35 13.56 9.04
N GLU A 310 -6.28 13.82 8.32
CA GLU A 310 -5.09 12.96 8.27
C GLU A 310 -4.48 12.86 9.67
N VAL A 311 -4.45 13.96 10.43
CA VAL A 311 -4.03 13.98 11.84
C VAL A 311 -4.99 13.18 12.71
N ARG A 312 -6.32 13.36 12.55
CA ARG A 312 -7.32 12.60 13.31
C ARG A 312 -7.19 11.09 13.08
N MET A 313 -7.08 10.67 11.83
CA MET A 313 -6.95 9.26 11.45
C MET A 313 -5.67 8.65 12.02
N ALA A 314 -4.52 9.32 11.86
CA ALA A 314 -3.26 8.84 12.41
C ALA A 314 -3.31 8.72 13.95
N ALA A 315 -3.91 9.70 14.63
CA ALA A 315 -4.09 9.67 16.09
C ALA A 315 -5.04 8.54 16.52
N GLY A 316 -6.12 8.29 15.77
CA GLY A 316 -7.05 7.18 16.02
C GLY A 316 -6.36 5.81 15.92
N GLU A 317 -5.60 5.57 14.84
CA GLU A 317 -4.81 4.35 14.68
C GLU A 317 -3.77 4.20 15.81
N ALA A 318 -3.09 5.29 16.18
CA ALA A 318 -2.11 5.28 17.26
C ALA A 318 -2.72 4.88 18.61
N LEU A 319 -3.90 5.41 18.93
CA LEU A 319 -4.62 5.09 20.15
C LEU A 319 -5.15 3.65 20.11
N ALA A 320 -5.66 3.17 18.98
CA ALA A 320 -6.12 1.79 18.83
C ALA A 320 -4.98 0.78 19.07
N VAL A 321 -3.79 1.05 18.52
CA VAL A 321 -2.57 0.25 18.80
C VAL A 321 -2.19 0.35 20.28
N ALA A 322 -2.21 1.54 20.88
CA ALA A 322 -1.89 1.71 22.30
C ALA A 322 -2.85 0.93 23.22
N ILE A 323 -4.14 0.82 22.85
CA ILE A 323 -5.14 0.02 23.57
C ILE A 323 -4.85 -1.47 23.41
N GLU A 324 -4.63 -1.94 22.17
CA GLU A 324 -4.30 -3.34 21.89
C GLU A 324 -3.04 -3.79 22.64
N MET A 325 -2.03 -2.92 22.71
CA MET A 325 -0.79 -3.15 23.45
C MET A 325 -0.91 -2.91 24.96
N LYS A 326 -2.10 -2.58 25.47
CA LYS A 326 -2.41 -2.31 26.89
C LYS A 326 -1.63 -1.16 27.51
N LEU A 327 -1.20 -0.20 26.69
CA LEU A 327 -0.55 1.04 27.11
C LEU A 327 -1.59 2.10 27.50
N PHE A 328 -2.71 2.14 26.78
CA PHE A 328 -3.84 3.02 27.04
C PHE A 328 -5.07 2.18 27.40
N THR A 329 -5.46 2.18 28.68
CA THR A 329 -6.58 1.37 29.19
C THR A 329 -7.53 2.21 30.02
N GLU A 330 -8.80 1.80 30.07
CA GLU A 330 -9.83 2.43 30.90
C GLU A 330 -9.40 2.49 32.38
N LYS A 331 -8.90 1.38 32.94
CA LYS A 331 -8.42 1.31 34.33
C LYS A 331 -7.37 2.38 34.67
N ASN A 332 -6.43 2.64 33.75
CA ASN A 332 -5.31 3.53 34.02
C ASN A 332 -5.57 4.98 33.58
N ASN A 333 -6.55 5.21 32.69
CA ASN A 333 -6.77 6.52 32.06
C ASN A 333 -8.18 7.09 32.29
N GLY A 334 -9.12 6.31 32.84
CA GLY A 334 -10.45 6.72 33.31
C GLY A 334 -11.14 7.70 32.36
N ALA A 335 -11.34 8.94 32.83
CA ALA A 335 -11.98 10.01 32.09
C ALA A 335 -11.36 10.32 30.71
N LEU A 336 -10.04 10.13 30.56
CA LEU A 336 -9.38 10.34 29.28
C LEU A 336 -9.76 9.27 28.25
N PHE A 337 -9.97 8.03 28.70
CA PHE A 337 -10.45 6.94 27.86
C PHE A 337 -11.88 7.22 27.38
N SER A 338 -12.78 7.62 28.29
CA SER A 338 -14.15 8.01 27.93
C SER A 338 -14.21 9.21 26.97
N LYS A 339 -13.30 10.17 27.12
CA LYS A 339 -13.17 11.29 26.18
C LYS A 339 -12.77 10.83 24.77
N MET A 340 -11.87 9.85 24.68
CA MET A 340 -11.47 9.24 23.42
C MET A 340 -12.63 8.49 22.76
N GLU A 341 -13.38 7.69 23.54
CA GLU A 341 -14.57 6.97 23.07
C GLU A 341 -15.65 7.90 22.52
N ALA A 342 -15.97 8.96 23.26
CA ALA A 342 -16.93 9.96 22.81
C ALA A 342 -16.49 10.60 21.50
N ARG A 343 -15.20 10.98 21.41
CA ARG A 343 -14.68 11.63 20.20
C ARG A 343 -14.61 10.67 19.01
N ALA A 344 -14.25 9.40 19.22
CA ALA A 344 -14.29 8.40 18.17
C ALA A 344 -15.73 8.17 17.66
N SER A 345 -16.71 8.18 18.56
CA SER A 345 -18.13 8.07 18.21
C SER A 345 -18.65 9.25 17.40
N ASP A 346 -18.23 10.48 17.74
CA ASP A 346 -18.53 11.66 16.92
C ASP A 346 -17.97 11.51 15.51
N LEU A 347 -16.67 11.15 15.40
CA LEU A 347 -15.98 11.02 14.11
C LEU A 347 -16.50 9.87 13.24
N ALA A 348 -17.07 8.82 13.85
CA ALA A 348 -17.76 7.73 13.16
C ALA A 348 -19.14 8.13 12.60
N ASN A 349 -19.76 9.15 13.20
CA ASN A 349 -21.08 9.65 12.85
C ASN A 349 -21.06 11.00 12.13
N ASP A 350 -19.89 11.64 12.01
CA ASP A 350 -19.67 12.89 11.28
C ASP A 350 -20.40 12.82 9.93
N ALA A 351 -21.10 13.90 9.59
CA ALA A 351 -21.74 14.06 8.30
C ALA A 351 -20.74 14.68 7.30
N ALA A 352 -20.80 14.26 6.03
CA ALA A 352 -20.02 14.93 5.00
C ALA A 352 -20.62 16.33 4.80
N GLY A 353 -19.91 17.36 5.25
CA GLY A 353 -20.29 18.75 4.96
C GLY A 353 -20.40 18.97 3.44
N ALA A 354 -21.20 19.95 3.03
CA ALA A 354 -21.30 20.33 1.62
C ALA A 354 -19.92 20.75 1.08
N GLY A 355 -19.46 20.10 0.00
CA GLY A 355 -18.15 20.39 -0.62
C GLY A 355 -16.97 19.55 -0.12
N VAL A 356 -17.16 18.61 0.81
CA VAL A 356 -16.09 17.70 1.28
C VAL A 356 -15.82 16.60 0.24
N ASP A 357 -14.53 16.28 0.05
CA ASP A 357 -14.10 15.13 -0.75
C ASP A 357 -14.66 13.83 -0.18
N LYS A 358 -15.56 13.19 -0.96
CA LYS A 358 -16.39 12.07 -0.51
C LYS A 358 -15.58 10.80 -0.26
N THR A 359 -14.48 10.55 -0.98
CA THR A 359 -13.73 9.30 -0.83
C THR A 359 -12.99 9.26 0.50
N ASN A 360 -12.24 10.32 0.78
CA ASN A 360 -11.42 10.39 1.98
C ASN A 360 -12.29 10.59 3.25
N PHE A 361 -13.50 11.14 3.11
CA PHE A 361 -14.48 11.17 4.19
C PHE A 361 -14.98 9.76 4.57
N VAL A 362 -15.22 8.89 3.59
CA VAL A 362 -15.61 7.49 3.85
C VAL A 362 -14.50 6.76 4.61
N GLU A 363 -13.23 6.97 4.26
CA GLU A 363 -12.11 6.32 4.97
C GLU A 363 -12.03 6.70 6.45
N GLN A 364 -12.19 7.99 6.80
CA GLN A 364 -12.26 8.40 8.20
C GLN A 364 -13.43 7.71 8.91
N LYS A 365 -14.61 7.75 8.29
CA LYS A 365 -15.84 7.23 8.89
C LYS A 365 -15.71 5.73 9.20
N GLU A 366 -15.23 4.94 8.23
CA GLU A 366 -15.04 3.51 8.41
C GLU A 366 -13.96 3.21 9.46
N LEU A 367 -12.84 3.94 9.45
CA LEU A 367 -11.81 3.80 10.49
C LEU A 367 -12.39 4.02 11.91
N PHE A 368 -13.15 5.09 12.13
CA PHE A 368 -13.70 5.38 13.45
C PHE A 368 -14.87 4.47 13.83
N LYS A 369 -15.59 3.89 12.87
CA LYS A 369 -16.52 2.78 13.14
C LYS A 369 -15.80 1.52 13.62
N ASP A 370 -14.67 1.19 13.00
CA ASP A 370 -13.86 0.05 13.42
C ASP A 370 -13.29 0.28 14.82
N ILE A 371 -12.79 1.49 15.10
CA ILE A 371 -12.29 1.89 16.43
C ILE A 371 -13.41 1.81 17.47
N THR A 372 -14.59 2.39 17.21
CA THR A 372 -15.72 2.37 18.16
C THR A 372 -16.22 0.95 18.42
N THR A 373 -16.27 0.11 17.39
CA THR A 373 -16.59 -1.32 17.53
C THR A 373 -15.56 -2.04 18.41
N PHE A 374 -14.27 -1.75 18.21
CA PHE A 374 -13.19 -2.31 19.02
C PHE A 374 -13.26 -1.86 20.48
N LEU A 375 -13.54 -0.57 20.74
CA LEU A 375 -13.72 -0.03 22.09
C LEU A 375 -14.90 -0.69 22.83
N ALA A 376 -15.97 -1.01 22.12
CA ALA A 376 -17.14 -1.73 22.66
C ALA A 376 -16.88 -3.24 22.92
N GLY A 377 -15.61 -3.69 22.91
CA GLY A 377 -15.22 -5.08 23.12
C GLY A 377 -15.26 -5.94 21.85
N GLY A 378 -15.45 -5.32 20.67
CA GLY A 378 -15.34 -5.98 19.38
C GLY A 378 -13.91 -6.35 19.01
N LYS A 379 -13.75 -7.03 17.87
CA LYS A 379 -12.43 -7.40 17.34
C LYS A 379 -11.87 -6.29 16.44
N PRO A 380 -10.54 -6.14 16.31
CA PRO A 380 -9.96 -5.30 15.28
C PRO A 380 -10.43 -5.71 13.87
N PRO A 381 -10.46 -4.77 12.90
CA PRO A 381 -10.89 -5.08 11.54
C PRO A 381 -9.93 -6.08 10.88
N VAL A 382 -10.48 -6.95 10.05
CA VAL A 382 -9.70 -7.94 9.29
C VAL A 382 -9.37 -7.38 7.91
N ILE A 383 -8.09 -7.29 7.58
CA ILE A 383 -7.63 -6.88 6.24
C ILE A 383 -7.05 -8.09 5.53
N SER A 384 -7.53 -8.36 4.32
CA SER A 384 -7.02 -9.45 3.49
C SER A 384 -6.47 -8.92 2.16
N VAL A 385 -5.26 -9.33 1.81
CA VAL A 385 -4.57 -8.94 0.58
C VAL A 385 -4.07 -10.20 -0.14
N ARG A 386 -4.41 -10.33 -1.42
CA ARG A 386 -3.94 -11.44 -2.24
C ARG A 386 -2.51 -11.17 -2.70
N THR A 387 -1.62 -12.14 -2.54
CA THR A 387 -0.19 -11.98 -2.88
C THR A 387 0.07 -12.10 -4.38
N SER A 388 -0.78 -12.82 -5.11
CA SER A 388 -0.61 -13.05 -6.55
C SER A 388 -1.92 -13.08 -7.32
N SER A 389 -1.86 -13.06 -8.65
CA SER A 389 -3.03 -13.33 -9.49
C SER A 389 -3.48 -14.80 -9.46
N SER A 390 -2.67 -15.68 -8.85
CA SER A 390 -3.06 -17.07 -8.61
C SER A 390 -4.12 -17.14 -7.51
N ASN A 391 -4.77 -18.30 -7.35
CA ASN A 391 -5.67 -18.51 -6.22
C ASN A 391 -4.92 -18.79 -4.91
N TYR A 392 -3.59 -18.75 -4.90
CA TYR A 392 -2.79 -19.07 -3.72
C TYR A 392 -2.15 -17.79 -3.14
N GLY A 393 -1.93 -17.80 -1.83
CA GLY A 393 -1.29 -16.72 -1.11
C GLY A 393 -2.27 -15.61 -0.73
N LEU A 394 -2.78 -15.69 0.50
CA LEU A 394 -3.61 -14.68 1.14
C LEU A 394 -2.92 -14.18 2.41
N LEU A 395 -2.52 -12.92 2.42
CA LEU A 395 -2.10 -12.24 3.64
C LEU A 395 -3.36 -11.76 4.36
N THR A 396 -3.56 -12.18 5.61
CA THR A 396 -4.66 -11.70 6.44
C THR A 396 -4.12 -11.14 7.76
N THR A 397 -4.55 -9.93 8.12
CA THR A 397 -4.24 -9.30 9.42
C THR A 397 -5.53 -9.14 10.22
N SER A 398 -5.44 -9.30 11.54
CA SER A 398 -6.60 -9.27 12.45
C SER A 398 -6.33 -8.50 13.76
N THR A 399 -5.23 -7.78 13.81
CA THR A 399 -4.80 -6.94 14.94
C THR A 399 -4.58 -5.51 14.45
N TRP A 400 -4.78 -4.51 15.31
CA TRP A 400 -4.45 -3.12 14.99
C TRP A 400 -2.97 -2.95 14.68
N THR A 401 -2.12 -3.64 15.42
CA THR A 401 -0.67 -3.67 15.23
C THR A 401 -0.32 -4.12 13.81
N ASP A 402 -0.86 -5.25 13.34
CA ASP A 402 -0.57 -5.77 12.00
C ASP A 402 -1.24 -4.95 10.90
N ASN A 403 -2.45 -4.43 11.15
CA ASN A 403 -3.14 -3.53 10.23
C ASN A 403 -2.32 -2.25 9.98
N VAL A 404 -1.76 -1.65 11.04
CA VAL A 404 -0.89 -0.47 10.92
C VAL A 404 0.40 -0.80 10.16
N ARG A 405 1.07 -1.92 10.50
CA ARG A 405 2.26 -2.37 9.77
C ARG A 405 1.97 -2.55 8.28
N LEU A 406 0.87 -3.22 7.95
CA LEU A 406 0.45 -3.49 6.57
C LEU A 406 0.13 -2.19 5.83
N ASN A 407 -0.68 -1.32 6.43
CA ASN A 407 -1.07 -0.04 5.82
C ASN A 407 0.14 0.87 5.61
N PHE A 408 1.07 0.92 6.57
CA PHE A 408 2.29 1.70 6.44
C PHE A 408 3.16 1.16 5.30
N LEU A 409 3.48 -0.14 5.31
CA LEU A 409 4.33 -0.75 4.28
C LEU A 409 3.70 -0.66 2.89
N ARG A 410 2.37 -0.81 2.79
CA ARG A 410 1.64 -0.63 1.52
C ARG A 410 1.76 0.79 0.97
N ARG A 411 1.62 1.81 1.81
CA ARG A 411 1.81 3.22 1.39
C ARG A 411 3.27 3.50 1.05
N PHE A 412 4.19 3.03 1.88
CA PHE A 412 5.62 3.25 1.71
C PHE A 412 6.16 2.55 0.46
N LEU A 413 5.77 1.31 0.16
CA LEU A 413 6.26 0.58 -1.03
C LEU A 413 5.47 0.90 -2.30
N ALA A 414 4.28 1.49 -2.18
CA ALA A 414 3.43 1.90 -3.29
C ALA A 414 3.31 0.81 -4.38
N GLY A 415 3.70 1.10 -5.62
CA GLY A 415 3.66 0.15 -6.74
C GLY A 415 4.53 -1.10 -6.54
N GLY A 416 5.58 -1.01 -5.71
CA GLY A 416 6.46 -2.12 -5.36
C GLY A 416 5.89 -3.07 -4.31
N PHE A 417 4.80 -2.71 -3.63
CA PHE A 417 4.25 -3.51 -2.52
C PHE A 417 4.00 -4.98 -2.92
N LEU A 418 3.38 -5.22 -4.08
CA LEU A 418 3.12 -6.59 -4.54
C LEU A 418 4.39 -7.36 -4.88
N HIS A 419 5.44 -6.68 -5.37
CA HIS A 419 6.72 -7.33 -5.66
C HIS A 419 7.42 -7.79 -4.39
N HIS A 420 7.39 -6.96 -3.35
CA HIS A 420 7.89 -7.30 -2.01
C HIS A 420 7.07 -8.38 -1.32
N LEU A 421 5.75 -8.39 -1.52
CA LEU A 421 4.86 -9.42 -0.97
C LEU A 421 5.04 -10.79 -1.63
N GLN A 422 5.39 -10.83 -2.92
CA GLN A 422 5.68 -12.06 -3.66
C GLN A 422 7.10 -12.59 -3.42
N GLY A 423 8.01 -11.73 -2.98
CA GLY A 423 9.40 -12.07 -2.76
C GLY A 423 9.65 -12.68 -1.38
N LYS A 424 10.76 -13.42 -1.27
CA LYS A 424 11.25 -13.95 0.02
C LYS A 424 12.05 -12.88 0.77
N GLY A 425 11.36 -11.81 1.20
CA GLY A 425 11.97 -10.67 1.91
C GLY A 425 11.29 -10.37 3.25
N LEU A 426 11.37 -9.10 3.66
CA LEU A 426 10.79 -8.61 4.92
C LEU A 426 9.31 -9.01 5.12
N MET A 427 8.50 -9.03 4.05
CA MET A 427 7.06 -9.31 4.14
C MET A 427 6.74 -10.67 4.76
N GLY A 428 7.47 -11.72 4.38
CA GLY A 428 7.27 -13.06 4.94
C GLY A 428 7.78 -13.22 6.39
N GLN A 429 8.54 -12.25 6.88
CA GLN A 429 9.00 -12.21 8.28
C GLN A 429 8.05 -11.42 9.16
N VAL A 430 7.40 -10.40 8.60
CA VAL A 430 6.45 -9.53 9.30
C VAL A 430 5.05 -10.14 9.35
N PHE A 431 4.63 -10.80 8.28
CA PHE A 431 3.26 -11.32 8.15
C PHE A 431 3.24 -12.82 7.89
N VAL A 432 2.19 -13.47 8.38
CA VAL A 432 1.84 -14.82 7.97
C VAL A 432 1.04 -14.74 6.67
N ILE A 433 1.46 -15.50 5.68
CA ILE A 433 0.82 -15.59 4.37
C ILE A 433 0.30 -17.01 4.22
N ASP A 434 -1.02 -17.15 4.11
CA ASP A 434 -1.65 -18.44 3.91
C ASP A 434 -1.52 -18.84 2.44
N ASP A 435 -0.78 -19.92 2.17
CA ASP A 435 -0.59 -20.46 0.82
C ASP A 435 -1.73 -21.39 0.38
N ASP A 436 -2.85 -21.41 1.08
CA ASP A 436 -4.02 -22.22 0.73
C ASP A 436 -4.70 -21.71 -0.55
N GLU A 437 -5.36 -22.63 -1.28
CA GLU A 437 -6.18 -22.24 -2.42
C GLU A 437 -7.38 -21.43 -1.92
N VAL A 438 -7.41 -20.14 -2.26
CA VAL A 438 -8.55 -19.26 -2.08
C VAL A 438 -9.71 -19.78 -2.94
N THR A 439 -10.54 -20.60 -2.33
CA THR A 439 -11.79 -21.13 -2.92
C THR A 439 -12.81 -20.01 -3.05
N GLY A 440 -12.68 -19.20 -4.10
CA GLY A 440 -13.65 -18.13 -4.34
C GLY A 440 -13.25 -17.17 -5.45
N LYS A 441 -14.15 -17.06 -6.44
CA LYS A 441 -14.24 -16.06 -7.53
C LYS A 441 -13.69 -16.45 -8.91
N LEU A 442 -12.88 -17.50 -9.09
CA LEU A 442 -12.42 -17.92 -10.44
C LEU A 442 -13.30 -18.99 -11.13
N SER A 443 -14.20 -19.70 -10.45
CA SER A 443 -15.06 -20.70 -11.12
C SER A 443 -15.97 -20.07 -12.17
N ALA A 444 -16.51 -18.86 -11.91
CA ALA A 444 -17.41 -18.17 -12.84
C ALA A 444 -16.69 -17.58 -14.06
N ALA A 445 -15.47 -17.06 -13.89
CA ALA A 445 -14.68 -16.48 -14.98
C ALA A 445 -14.09 -17.58 -15.89
N ARG A 446 -13.62 -18.69 -15.30
CA ARG A 446 -13.16 -19.87 -16.05
C ARG A 446 -14.33 -20.57 -16.74
N SER A 447 -15.51 -20.64 -16.10
CA SER A 447 -16.75 -21.12 -16.71
C SER A 447 -17.17 -20.26 -17.91
N LYS A 448 -17.13 -18.93 -17.81
CA LYS A 448 -17.37 -18.04 -18.98
C LYS A 448 -16.34 -18.22 -20.10
N ARG A 449 -15.04 -18.35 -19.78
CA ARG A 449 -13.98 -18.58 -20.79
C ARG A 449 -14.10 -19.96 -21.45
N SER A 450 -14.47 -20.98 -20.69
CA SER A 450 -14.77 -22.33 -21.19
C SER A 450 -16.01 -22.29 -22.09
N LEU A 451 -17.11 -21.69 -21.63
CA LEU A 451 -18.33 -21.50 -22.42
C LEU A 451 -18.06 -20.73 -23.72
N MET A 452 -17.22 -19.69 -23.69
CA MET A 452 -16.86 -18.94 -24.90
C MET A 452 -15.97 -19.74 -25.85
N LYS A 453 -15.05 -20.58 -25.34
CA LYS A 453 -14.29 -21.54 -26.16
C LYS A 453 -15.21 -22.56 -26.81
N ASP A 454 -16.13 -23.15 -26.05
CA ASP A 454 -17.09 -24.13 -26.55
C ASP A 454 -18.03 -23.49 -27.60
N THR A 455 -18.47 -22.25 -27.39
CA THR A 455 -19.29 -21.52 -28.36
C THR A 455 -18.52 -21.17 -29.64
N ARG A 456 -17.21 -20.92 -29.53
CA ARG A 456 -16.33 -20.64 -30.69
C ARG A 456 -16.05 -21.90 -31.50
N ILE A 457 -15.80 -23.03 -30.84
CA ILE A 457 -15.66 -24.35 -31.48
C ILE A 457 -16.96 -24.73 -32.21
N VAL A 458 -18.13 -24.50 -31.61
CA VAL A 458 -19.43 -24.75 -32.26
C VAL A 458 -19.64 -23.86 -33.50
N LYS A 459 -19.16 -22.61 -33.47
CA LYS A 459 -19.23 -21.71 -34.64
C LYS A 459 -18.27 -22.14 -35.77
N GLU A 460 -17.07 -22.59 -35.42
CA GLU A 460 -16.08 -23.09 -36.39
C GLU A 460 -16.55 -24.40 -37.05
N LEU A 461 -17.20 -25.29 -36.30
CA LEU A 461 -17.86 -26.49 -36.85
C LEU A 461 -19.06 -26.16 -37.76
N ASN A 462 -19.75 -25.04 -37.55
CA ASN A 462 -20.83 -24.58 -38.43
C ASN A 462 -20.30 -23.89 -39.72
N GLY A 463 -19.02 -23.49 -39.78
CA GLY A 463 -18.41 -22.83 -40.93
C GLY A 463 -17.77 -23.77 -41.96
N GLY A 464 -17.58 -25.05 -41.63
CA GLY A 464 -17.01 -26.05 -42.51
C GLY A 464 -18.05 -26.63 -43.47
N ARG A 465 -18.28 -25.98 -44.61
CA ARG A 465 -19.10 -26.49 -45.70
C ARG A 465 -18.20 -27.22 -46.71
N GLY A 466 -18.28 -28.56 -46.77
CA GLY A 466 -17.62 -29.32 -47.83
C GLY A 466 -17.59 -30.84 -47.65
N GLY A 467 -18.57 -31.53 -48.25
CA GLY A 467 -18.40 -32.84 -48.92
C GLY A 467 -18.44 -34.13 -48.08
N GLY A 468 -19.33 -35.06 -48.46
CA GLY A 468 -19.21 -36.50 -48.16
C GLY A 468 -20.35 -37.08 -47.31
N GLY A 469 -21.42 -37.56 -47.97
CA GLY A 469 -22.51 -38.31 -47.35
C GLY A 469 -22.07 -39.73 -46.96
N GLY A 470 -22.45 -40.16 -45.76
CA GLY A 470 -22.18 -41.49 -45.23
C GLY A 470 -22.04 -41.55 -43.69
N ALA A 471 -21.64 -40.44 -43.06
CA ALA A 471 -21.50 -40.31 -41.60
C ALA A 471 -22.47 -39.25 -41.02
N MET A 472 -23.69 -39.18 -41.57
CA MET A 472 -24.60 -38.05 -41.32
C MET A 472 -25.38 -38.20 -40.00
N ASP A 473 -25.70 -39.41 -39.57
CA ASP A 473 -26.47 -39.63 -38.33
C ASP A 473 -25.61 -39.60 -37.06
N GLU A 474 -24.44 -40.24 -37.05
CA GLU A 474 -23.54 -40.23 -35.88
C GLU A 474 -22.99 -38.81 -35.58
N LYS A 475 -22.70 -38.02 -36.62
CA LYS A 475 -22.32 -36.59 -36.45
C LYS A 475 -23.48 -35.74 -35.94
N LYS A 476 -24.72 -36.06 -36.33
CA LYS A 476 -25.92 -35.32 -35.91
C LYS A 476 -26.30 -35.66 -34.48
N GLU A 477 -26.11 -36.91 -34.07
CA GLU A 477 -26.29 -37.39 -32.69
C GLU A 477 -25.24 -36.79 -31.75
N LYS A 478 -23.94 -36.87 -32.09
CA LYS A 478 -22.87 -36.19 -31.33
C LYS A 478 -23.08 -34.68 -31.23
N LYS A 479 -23.66 -34.05 -32.26
CA LYS A 479 -24.03 -32.63 -32.26
C LYS A 479 -25.17 -32.34 -31.30
N GLN A 480 -26.21 -33.16 -31.26
CA GLN A 480 -27.33 -33.01 -30.32
C GLN A 480 -26.89 -33.23 -28.87
N GLU A 481 -26.01 -34.19 -28.62
CA GLU A 481 -25.48 -34.48 -27.29
C GLU A 481 -24.60 -33.34 -26.75
N MET A 482 -23.74 -32.75 -27.58
CA MET A 482 -22.96 -31.57 -27.19
C MET A 482 -23.85 -30.35 -26.85
N ILE A 483 -24.93 -30.14 -27.61
CA ILE A 483 -25.89 -29.06 -27.33
C ILE A 483 -26.60 -29.32 -25.99
N LYS A 484 -27.04 -30.55 -25.74
CA LYS A 484 -27.67 -30.97 -24.48
C LYS A 484 -26.74 -30.73 -23.29
N ASN A 485 -25.48 -31.18 -23.38
CA ASN A 485 -24.47 -31.00 -22.35
C ASN A 485 -24.14 -29.52 -22.09
N SER A 486 -24.15 -28.68 -23.14
CA SER A 486 -23.94 -27.23 -23.00
C SER A 486 -25.10 -26.53 -22.30
N LEU A 487 -26.35 -26.90 -22.63
CA LEU A 487 -27.55 -26.38 -21.99
C LEU A 487 -27.65 -26.80 -20.53
N GLU A 488 -27.29 -28.04 -20.23
CA GLU A 488 -27.25 -28.58 -18.87
C GLU A 488 -26.22 -27.84 -18.02
N LYS A 489 -24.98 -27.66 -18.50
CA LYS A 489 -23.96 -26.83 -17.84
C LYS A 489 -24.45 -25.40 -17.57
N LYS A 490 -25.19 -24.78 -18.49
CA LYS A 490 -25.78 -23.44 -18.28
C LYS A 490 -26.83 -23.44 -17.18
N ARG A 491 -27.65 -24.49 -17.08
CA ARG A 491 -28.64 -24.66 -16.01
C ARG A 491 -27.97 -24.85 -14.64
N THR A 492 -26.91 -25.65 -14.55
CA THR A 492 -26.14 -25.86 -13.31
C THR A 492 -25.53 -24.55 -12.82
N VAL A 493 -24.89 -23.79 -13.71
CA VAL A 493 -24.31 -22.47 -13.39
C VAL A 493 -25.40 -21.48 -12.92
N LYS A 494 -26.60 -21.51 -13.53
CA LYS A 494 -27.72 -20.66 -13.07
C LYS A 494 -28.19 -21.05 -11.67
N LYS A 495 -28.25 -22.35 -11.36
CA LYS A 495 -28.64 -22.89 -10.04
C LYS A 495 -27.62 -22.54 -8.96
N GLU A 496 -26.32 -22.62 -9.28
CA GLU A 496 -25.24 -22.19 -8.38
C GLU A 496 -25.27 -20.69 -8.10
N ARG A 497 -25.57 -19.86 -9.11
CA ARG A 497 -25.72 -18.41 -8.92
C ARG A 497 -26.92 -18.06 -8.04
N LEU A 498 -28.02 -18.81 -8.15
CA LEU A 498 -29.20 -18.61 -7.30
C LEU A 498 -28.88 -18.97 -5.84
N LYS A 499 -28.27 -20.14 -5.60
CA LYS A 499 -27.81 -20.54 -4.25
C LYS A 499 -26.82 -19.54 -3.65
N ALA A 500 -25.88 -19.02 -4.44
CA ALA A 500 -24.92 -18.03 -3.97
C ALA A 500 -25.55 -16.66 -3.69
N TYR A 501 -26.69 -16.35 -4.31
CA TYR A 501 -27.47 -15.14 -4.04
C TYR A 501 -28.28 -15.31 -2.73
N GLU A 502 -28.94 -16.45 -2.55
CA GLU A 502 -29.68 -16.82 -1.34
C GLU A 502 -28.76 -16.85 -0.09
N LEU A 503 -27.55 -17.42 -0.22
CA LEU A 503 -26.53 -17.42 0.85
C LEU A 503 -26.01 -16.03 1.23
N LYS A 504 -26.05 -15.06 0.31
CA LYS A 504 -25.56 -13.69 0.56
C LYS A 504 -26.62 -12.74 1.11
N HIS A 505 -27.89 -13.03 0.85
CA HIS A 505 -28.98 -12.12 1.19
C HIS A 505 -29.97 -12.71 2.20
N GLY A 506 -29.76 -13.94 2.68
CA GLY A 506 -30.71 -14.64 3.54
C GLY A 506 -31.95 -15.06 2.74
N SER A 507 -32.53 -16.21 3.10
CA SER A 507 -33.81 -16.63 2.52
C SER A 507 -34.90 -15.66 2.96
N SER A 508 -35.31 -14.75 2.09
CA SER A 508 -36.54 -13.98 2.27
C SER A 508 -37.70 -14.81 1.72
N ASP A 509 -38.19 -15.75 2.51
CA ASP A 509 -39.55 -16.27 2.36
C ASP A 509 -40.27 -16.00 3.68
N LEU A 510 -41.34 -15.20 3.56
CA LEU A 510 -42.50 -15.00 4.46
C LEU A 510 -42.35 -15.30 5.96
#